data_AF-A0A1F0CH97-F1
#
_entry.id   AF-A0A1F0CH97-F1
#
_cell.length_a   1.000
_cell.length_b   1.000
_cell.length_c   1.000
_cell.angle_alpha   90.00
_cell.angle_beta   90.00
_cell.angle_gamma   90.00
#
_symmetry.space_group_name_H-M   'P 1'
#
loop_
_entity.id
_entity.type
_entity.pdbx_description
1 polymer ?
#
loop_
_entity_poly.entity_id
_entity_poly.type
_entity_poly.pdbx_seq_one_letter_code
_entity_poly.pdbx_strand_id
1 'polypeptide(L)'
;MRRRIKPIVVAVFFSLFGLLLIIGHLHSTNTLKKELVEAKKTIPSVKASKVPQKSTSSKDKEFVLKPIIDVSGWQLPKEIDYDTLSKNISGVVIRVFGGSKISKTNNAAYTTGIDKSFKTHIKEFQKRNIPVAVYSYALGSSVKEMKEEAQIFYKNAAPYKPTFYWIDVEEETMSNMNKGVQAFRKELKRLGAKNVGIYIGTYFMTEQGISVKGFDAVWIPTYGSDSGYYEAAPQTELKYDLHQYTSQGYLPGFNQPLDLNQIAVNKDKKKTYEKLFGKVKE
;
A
#
# COMPACT_ATOMS: atom_id res chain seq x y z
N MET A 1 -14.92 10.54 54.52
CA MET A 1 -16.16 11.15 53.97
C MET A 1 -15.92 11.59 52.52
N ARG A 2 -16.47 10.90 51.52
CA ARG A 2 -16.44 11.38 50.12
C ARG A 2 -17.52 12.46 49.92
N ARG A 3 -17.12 13.71 49.67
CA ARG A 3 -18.06 14.79 49.30
C ARG A 3 -18.57 14.51 47.88
N ARG A 4 -19.89 14.36 47.71
CA ARG A 4 -20.50 14.20 46.38
C ARG A 4 -20.43 15.52 45.61
N ILE A 5 -19.89 15.49 44.40
CA ILE A 5 -19.84 16.65 43.51
C ILE A 5 -21.27 16.94 43.04
N LYS A 6 -21.69 18.21 43.06
CA LYS A 6 -23.04 18.61 42.61
C LYS A 6 -23.18 18.34 41.11
N PRO A 7 -24.29 17.75 40.63
CA PRO A 7 -24.50 17.45 39.21
C PRO A 7 -24.31 18.66 38.28
N ILE A 8 -24.66 19.86 38.75
CA ILE A 8 -24.51 21.12 38.01
C ILE A 8 -23.02 21.41 37.72
N VAL A 9 -22.12 21.12 38.66
CA VAL A 9 -20.67 21.35 38.48
C VAL A 9 -20.11 20.42 37.40
N VAL A 10 -20.60 19.18 37.35
CA VAL A 10 -20.22 18.19 36.33
C VAL A 10 -20.71 18.62 34.94
N ALA A 11 -21.97 19.06 34.83
CA ALA A 11 -22.54 19.54 33.57
C ALA A 11 -21.80 20.77 33.02
N VAL A 12 -21.51 21.76 33.88
CA VAL A 12 -20.74 22.96 33.51
C VAL A 12 -19.33 22.57 33.04
N PHE A 13 -18.65 21.67 33.75
CA PHE A 13 -17.32 21.20 33.37
C PHE A 13 -17.30 20.55 31.97
N PHE A 14 -18.23 19.63 31.69
CA PHE A 14 -18.29 18.97 30.38
C PHE A 14 -18.70 19.92 29.25
N SER A 15 -19.55 20.90 29.52
CA SER A 15 -19.90 21.93 28.51
C SER A 15 -18.70 22.83 28.16
N LEU A 16 -17.93 23.27 29.15
CA LEU A 16 -16.69 24.03 28.94
C LEU A 16 -15.62 23.21 28.22
N PHE A 17 -15.49 21.93 28.58
CA PHE A 17 -14.56 21.02 27.92
C PHE A 17 -14.93 20.78 26.45
N GLY A 18 -16.22 20.59 26.16
CA GLY A 18 -16.72 20.48 24.78
C GLY A 18 -16.45 21.73 23.95
N LEU A 19 -16.65 22.91 24.54
CA LEU A 19 -16.35 24.20 23.88
C LEU A 19 -14.85 24.33 23.56
N LEU A 20 -13.98 23.95 24.48
CA LEU A 20 -12.52 23.94 24.29
C LEU A 20 -12.10 23.01 23.14
N LEU A 21 -12.72 21.83 23.02
CA LEU A 21 -12.45 20.90 21.92
C LEU A 21 -12.89 21.48 20.57
N ILE A 22 -14.06 22.13 20.52
CA ILE A 22 -14.57 22.79 19.30
C ILE A 22 -13.65 23.93 18.88
N ILE A 23 -13.23 24.78 19.82
CA ILE A 23 -12.27 25.87 19.56
C ILE A 23 -10.92 25.31 19.08
N GLY A 24 -10.42 24.25 19.71
CA GLY A 24 -9.20 23.56 19.29
C GLY A 24 -9.29 23.01 17.86
N HIS A 25 -10.42 22.40 17.51
CA HIS A 25 -10.65 21.88 16.15
C HIS A 25 -10.75 23.00 15.11
N LEU A 26 -11.47 24.08 15.41
CA LEU A 26 -11.55 25.28 14.56
C LEU A 26 -10.19 25.94 14.37
N HIS A 27 -9.37 26.01 15.42
CA HIS A 27 -8.03 26.57 15.33
C HIS A 27 -7.12 25.69 14.47
N SER A 28 -7.09 24.38 14.73
CA SER A 28 -6.29 23.41 13.96
C SER A 28 -6.65 23.42 12.47
N THR A 29 -7.95 23.38 12.13
CA THR A 29 -8.41 23.43 10.73
C THR A 29 -8.08 24.75 10.03
N ASN A 30 -8.10 25.87 10.75
CA ASN A 30 -7.69 27.17 10.21
C ASN A 30 -6.17 27.26 10.02
N THR A 31 -5.37 26.67 10.91
CA THR A 31 -3.91 26.59 10.76
C THR A 31 -3.54 25.73 9.55
N LEU A 32 -4.14 24.55 9.40
CA LEU A 32 -3.98 23.69 8.22
C LEU A 32 -4.33 24.41 6.91
N LYS A 33 -5.42 25.19 6.89
CA LYS A 33 -5.79 26.00 5.71
C LYS A 33 -4.74 27.07 5.39
N LYS A 34 -4.16 27.72 6.40
CA LYS A 34 -3.10 28.72 6.20
C LYS A 34 -1.81 28.08 5.67
N GLU A 35 -1.41 26.96 6.25
CA GLU A 35 -0.24 26.19 5.78
C GLU A 35 -0.42 25.71 4.34
N LEU A 36 -1.62 25.22 3.96
CA LEU A 36 -1.93 24.87 2.57
C LEU A 36 -1.81 26.04 1.60
N VAL A 37 -2.20 27.25 2.03
CA VAL A 37 -2.10 28.46 1.21
C VAL A 37 -0.63 28.89 1.08
N GLU A 38 0.17 28.79 2.13
CA GLU A 38 1.61 29.08 2.06
C GLU A 38 2.38 28.03 1.24
N ALA A 39 2.09 26.74 1.42
CA ALA A 39 2.67 25.67 0.63
C ALA A 39 2.36 25.83 -0.86
N LYS A 40 1.14 26.27 -1.23
CA LYS A 40 0.81 26.61 -2.62
C LYS A 40 1.60 27.78 -3.18
N LYS A 41 2.06 28.72 -2.34
CA LYS A 41 2.89 29.86 -2.77
C LYS A 41 4.36 29.48 -2.94
N THR A 42 4.83 28.42 -2.28
CA THR A 42 6.23 27.97 -2.34
C THR A 42 6.50 26.97 -3.46
N ILE A 43 5.47 26.54 -4.20
CA ILE A 43 5.64 25.75 -5.43
C ILE A 43 6.39 26.62 -6.46
N PRO A 44 7.60 26.23 -6.91
CA PRO A 44 8.33 26.99 -7.92
C PRO A 44 7.55 27.01 -9.23
N SER A 45 7.14 28.19 -9.69
CA SER A 45 6.74 28.40 -11.08
C SER A 45 7.98 28.23 -11.95
N VAL A 46 8.09 27.09 -12.63
CA VAL A 46 9.15 26.85 -13.62
C VAL A 46 8.93 27.80 -14.80
N LYS A 47 9.49 29.01 -14.71
CA LYS A 47 9.76 29.85 -15.88
C LYS A 47 10.84 29.16 -16.70
N ALA A 48 10.46 28.70 -17.89
CA ALA A 48 11.35 28.09 -18.86
C ALA A 48 12.55 29.00 -19.17
N SER A 49 13.75 28.61 -18.72
CA SER A 49 15.01 29.10 -19.25
C SER A 49 15.56 28.08 -20.24
N LYS A 50 15.70 28.52 -21.50
CA LYS A 50 16.26 27.76 -22.61
C LYS A 50 17.75 27.51 -22.37
N VAL A 51 18.16 26.26 -22.24
CA VAL A 51 19.56 25.80 -22.41
C VAL A 51 19.67 25.10 -23.77
N PRO A 52 20.78 25.26 -24.53
CA PRO A 52 20.83 24.88 -25.94
C PRO A 52 20.72 23.37 -26.14
N GLN A 53 19.70 22.97 -26.91
CA GLN A 53 19.38 21.59 -27.23
C GLN A 53 20.34 21.09 -28.32
N LYS A 54 21.27 20.20 -27.94
CA LYS A 54 22.03 19.40 -28.91
C LYS A 54 21.04 18.38 -29.49
N SER A 55 20.72 18.53 -30.77
CA SER A 55 19.75 17.71 -31.48
C SER A 55 20.30 16.30 -31.71
N THR A 56 19.84 15.35 -30.91
CA THR A 56 19.80 13.94 -31.30
C THR A 56 18.36 13.56 -31.58
N SER A 57 18.05 13.40 -32.86
CA SER A 57 16.79 12.85 -33.36
C SER A 57 16.79 11.32 -33.22
N SER A 58 16.01 10.78 -32.30
CA SER A 58 15.32 9.50 -32.46
C SER A 58 13.95 9.61 -31.79
N LYS A 59 12.93 9.07 -32.44
CA LYS A 59 11.54 9.01 -31.94
C LYS A 59 11.46 7.96 -30.83
N ASP A 60 11.87 8.30 -29.61
CA ASP A 60 11.59 7.48 -28.43
C ASP A 60 10.46 8.15 -27.64
N LYS A 61 9.22 7.67 -27.82
CA LYS A 61 8.14 8.01 -26.89
C LYS A 61 8.58 7.50 -25.51
N GLU A 62 8.77 8.41 -24.57
CA GLU A 62 9.09 8.05 -23.19
C GLU A 62 8.07 7.01 -22.67
N PHE A 63 8.56 5.91 -22.11
CA PHE A 63 7.70 4.90 -21.49
C PHE A 63 7.11 5.47 -20.20
N VAL A 64 5.87 5.96 -20.27
CA VAL A 64 5.14 6.54 -19.15
C VAL A 64 4.23 5.48 -18.52
N LEU A 65 4.41 5.25 -17.22
CA LEU A 65 3.50 4.47 -16.40
C LEU A 65 2.54 5.39 -15.66
N LYS A 66 1.29 4.95 -15.54
CA LYS A 66 0.35 5.45 -14.54
C LYS A 66 0.70 4.83 -13.18
N PRO A 67 0.17 5.36 -12.06
CA PRO A 67 0.38 4.73 -10.76
C PRO A 67 -0.03 3.25 -10.77
N ILE A 68 0.69 2.47 -9.98
CA ILE A 68 0.27 1.13 -9.58
C ILE A 68 -0.47 1.31 -8.26
N ILE A 69 -1.60 0.62 -8.07
CA ILE A 69 -2.34 0.70 -6.81
C ILE A 69 -2.25 -0.63 -6.08
N ASP A 70 -2.46 -0.60 -4.78
CA ASP A 70 -2.83 -1.79 -4.03
C ASP A 70 -4.17 -1.58 -3.33
N VAL A 71 -4.96 -2.65 -3.29
CA VAL A 71 -6.34 -2.61 -2.78
C VAL A 71 -6.66 -3.86 -1.98
N SER A 72 -7.59 -3.69 -1.06
CA SER A 72 -8.10 -4.74 -0.19
C SER A 72 -9.62 -4.62 -0.04
N GLY A 73 -10.22 -5.46 0.79
CA GLY A 73 -11.63 -5.33 1.14
C GLY A 73 -12.03 -4.03 1.84
N TRP A 74 -11.09 -3.15 2.20
CA TRP A 74 -11.41 -1.80 2.67
C TRP A 74 -11.90 -0.89 1.55
N GLN A 75 -11.43 -1.10 0.31
CA GLN A 75 -11.92 -0.41 -0.87
C GLN A 75 -13.11 -1.20 -1.42
N LEU A 76 -14.34 -0.81 -1.05
CA LEU A 76 -15.52 -1.63 -1.38
C LEU A 76 -15.77 -1.67 -2.89
N PRO A 77 -15.93 -2.87 -3.52
CA PRO A 77 -16.14 -2.96 -4.96
C PRO A 77 -17.30 -2.14 -5.51
N LYS A 78 -18.37 -1.96 -4.72
CA LYS A 78 -19.56 -1.17 -5.11
C LYS A 78 -19.29 0.34 -5.21
N GLU A 79 -18.16 0.81 -4.66
CA GLU A 79 -17.76 2.21 -4.64
C GLU A 79 -16.72 2.51 -5.73
N ILE A 80 -16.24 1.49 -6.43
CA ILE A 80 -15.23 1.60 -7.47
C ILE A 80 -15.91 1.54 -8.84
N ASP A 81 -15.75 2.61 -9.62
CA ASP A 81 -15.93 2.57 -11.07
C ASP A 81 -14.67 1.97 -11.71
N TYR A 82 -14.70 0.66 -11.95
CA TYR A 82 -13.57 -0.06 -12.55
C TYR A 82 -13.29 0.35 -14.00
N ASP A 83 -14.30 0.81 -14.75
CA ASP A 83 -14.10 1.27 -16.13
C ASP A 83 -13.26 2.55 -16.16
N THR A 84 -13.49 3.44 -15.21
CA THR A 84 -12.69 4.66 -15.05
C THR A 84 -11.36 4.38 -14.37
N LEU A 85 -11.35 3.65 -13.25
CA LEU A 85 -10.12 3.41 -12.47
C LEU A 85 -9.08 2.64 -13.28
N SER A 86 -9.47 1.61 -14.04
CA SER A 86 -8.55 0.85 -14.90
C SER A 86 -7.83 1.71 -15.94
N LYS A 87 -8.46 2.80 -16.42
CA LYS A 87 -7.83 3.74 -17.35
C LYS A 87 -6.81 4.65 -16.67
N ASN A 88 -6.74 4.68 -15.34
CA ASN A 88 -5.89 5.57 -14.56
C ASN A 88 -4.76 4.85 -13.80
N ILE A 89 -4.61 3.54 -14.01
CA ILE A 89 -3.56 2.73 -13.37
C ILE A 89 -2.80 1.90 -14.40
N SER A 90 -1.59 1.46 -14.03
CA SER A 90 -0.80 0.54 -14.85
C SER A 90 -0.83 -0.89 -14.33
N GLY A 91 -1.06 -1.10 -13.04
CA GLY A 91 -1.16 -2.43 -12.43
C GLY A 91 -1.84 -2.36 -11.07
N VAL A 92 -2.20 -3.51 -10.53
CA VAL A 92 -2.82 -3.59 -9.19
C VAL A 92 -2.26 -4.75 -8.37
N VAL A 93 -2.05 -4.54 -7.08
CA VAL A 93 -1.75 -5.58 -6.08
C VAL A 93 -2.95 -5.76 -5.16
N ILE A 94 -3.52 -6.97 -5.08
CA ILE A 94 -4.80 -7.19 -4.38
C ILE A 94 -4.61 -8.05 -3.14
N ARG A 95 -5.13 -7.62 -1.98
CA ARG A 95 -5.12 -8.44 -0.77
C ARG A 95 -6.02 -9.64 -0.96
N VAL A 96 -5.48 -10.83 -0.74
CA VAL A 96 -6.26 -12.08 -0.74
C VAL A 96 -6.45 -12.61 0.68
N PHE A 97 -5.48 -12.37 1.56
CA PHE A 97 -5.49 -12.82 2.94
C PHE A 97 -5.03 -11.69 3.86
N GLY A 98 -5.87 -11.31 4.82
CA GLY A 98 -5.60 -10.28 5.82
C GLY A 98 -4.97 -10.80 7.12
N GLY A 99 -4.50 -12.05 7.13
CA GLY A 99 -3.82 -12.65 8.27
C GLY A 99 -4.74 -13.44 9.21
N SER A 100 -4.15 -14.35 9.97
CA SER A 100 -4.87 -15.29 10.85
C SER A 100 -5.44 -14.67 12.13
N LYS A 101 -5.03 -13.45 12.51
CA LYS A 101 -5.41 -12.81 13.79
C LYS A 101 -6.68 -11.96 13.72
N ILE A 102 -7.40 -11.96 12.59
CA ILE A 102 -8.68 -11.24 12.47
C ILE A 102 -9.76 -11.96 13.28
N SER A 103 -10.00 -11.49 14.51
CA SER A 103 -10.98 -12.07 15.44
C SER A 103 -12.34 -11.38 15.42
N LYS A 104 -12.43 -10.16 14.87
CA LYS A 104 -13.65 -9.36 14.82
C LYS A 104 -14.17 -9.22 13.40
N THR A 105 -15.48 -9.33 13.24
CA THR A 105 -16.15 -9.04 11.97
C THR A 105 -15.93 -7.57 11.58
N ASN A 106 -15.47 -7.36 10.35
CA ASN A 106 -15.33 -6.03 9.73
C ASN A 106 -15.76 -6.09 8.26
N ASN A 107 -15.64 -4.96 7.55
CA ASN A 107 -16.06 -4.89 6.14
C ASN A 107 -15.06 -5.55 5.16
N ALA A 108 -13.80 -5.71 5.55
CA ALA A 108 -12.72 -6.01 4.63
C ALA A 108 -12.33 -7.48 4.55
N ALA A 109 -12.44 -8.21 5.66
CA ALA A 109 -12.07 -9.63 5.72
C ALA A 109 -13.01 -10.44 6.62
N TYR A 110 -13.14 -11.74 6.33
CA TYR A 110 -13.77 -12.69 7.22
C TYR A 110 -12.87 -12.96 8.45
N THR A 111 -13.43 -13.50 9.52
CA THR A 111 -12.65 -13.96 10.69
C THR A 111 -11.71 -15.12 10.37
N THR A 112 -11.88 -15.76 9.20
CA THR A 112 -10.93 -16.72 8.65
C THR A 112 -9.70 -16.05 8.02
N GLY A 113 -9.59 -14.72 8.05
CA GLY A 113 -8.53 -13.94 7.41
C GLY A 113 -8.73 -13.72 5.90
N ILE A 114 -9.68 -14.40 5.26
CA ILE A 114 -9.92 -14.25 3.82
C ILE A 114 -10.49 -12.87 3.53
N ASP A 115 -9.88 -12.15 2.59
CA ASP A 115 -10.39 -10.85 2.15
C ASP A 115 -11.78 -11.02 1.50
N LYS A 116 -12.70 -10.10 1.75
CA LYS A 116 -14.09 -10.21 1.26
C LYS A 116 -14.25 -9.79 -0.20
N SER A 117 -13.34 -8.95 -0.70
CA SER A 117 -13.49 -8.28 -1.99
C SER A 117 -12.52 -8.79 -3.05
N PHE A 118 -11.48 -9.53 -2.69
CA PHE A 118 -10.40 -9.95 -3.61
C PHE A 118 -10.92 -10.58 -4.91
N LYS A 119 -11.93 -11.46 -4.85
CA LYS A 119 -12.45 -12.14 -6.05
C LYS A 119 -13.03 -11.14 -7.04
N THR A 120 -13.76 -10.14 -6.54
CA THR A 120 -14.37 -9.09 -7.38
C THR A 120 -13.29 -8.19 -7.95
N HIS A 121 -12.37 -7.69 -7.11
CA HIS A 121 -11.25 -6.86 -7.59
C HIS A 121 -10.46 -7.56 -8.70
N ILE A 122 -10.01 -8.80 -8.45
CA ILE A 122 -9.20 -9.54 -9.42
C ILE A 122 -9.96 -9.70 -10.75
N LYS A 123 -11.22 -10.16 -10.70
CA LYS A 123 -12.02 -10.37 -11.91
C LYS A 123 -12.27 -9.09 -12.69
N GLU A 124 -12.64 -8.01 -12.01
CA GLU A 124 -12.95 -6.73 -12.67
C GLU A 124 -11.70 -6.09 -13.31
N PHE A 125 -10.54 -6.15 -12.64
CA PHE A 125 -9.30 -5.64 -13.21
C PHE A 125 -8.76 -6.52 -14.35
N GLN A 126 -8.79 -7.85 -14.20
CA GLN A 126 -8.38 -8.76 -15.28
C GLN A 126 -9.28 -8.64 -16.52
N LYS A 127 -10.60 -8.49 -16.34
CA LYS A 127 -11.55 -8.24 -17.43
C LYS A 127 -11.18 -7.00 -18.25
N ARG A 128 -10.52 -6.02 -17.63
CA ARG A 128 -10.07 -4.76 -18.24
C ARG A 128 -8.59 -4.79 -18.65
N ASN A 129 -7.98 -5.97 -18.70
CA ASN A 129 -6.59 -6.19 -19.07
C ASN A 129 -5.57 -5.50 -18.15
N ILE A 130 -5.94 -5.19 -16.90
CA ILE A 130 -4.98 -4.72 -15.90
C ILE A 130 -4.25 -5.93 -15.32
N PRO A 131 -2.90 -5.94 -15.32
CA PRO A 131 -2.14 -7.01 -14.69
C PRO A 131 -2.32 -6.97 -13.18
N VAL A 132 -2.54 -8.15 -12.60
CA VAL A 132 -2.88 -8.32 -11.18
C VAL A 132 -1.78 -9.11 -10.49
N ALA A 133 -1.16 -8.49 -9.49
CA ALA A 133 -0.42 -9.18 -8.44
C ALA A 133 -1.33 -9.32 -7.19
N VAL A 134 -0.90 -10.11 -6.21
CA VAL A 134 -1.67 -10.32 -4.98
C VAL A 134 -0.76 -10.24 -3.76
N TYR A 135 -1.33 -9.92 -2.61
CA TYR A 135 -0.60 -9.93 -1.34
C TYR A 135 -1.36 -10.60 -0.20
N SER A 136 -0.60 -10.96 0.84
CA SER A 136 -1.09 -11.51 2.09
C SER A 136 -0.41 -10.81 3.26
N TYR A 137 -1.21 -10.32 4.21
CA TYR A 137 -0.73 -9.77 5.48
C TYR A 137 -0.30 -10.91 6.40
N ALA A 138 0.99 -10.95 6.75
CA ALA A 138 1.59 -12.06 7.49
C ALA A 138 1.48 -11.84 9.01
N LEU A 139 0.66 -12.67 9.66
CA LEU A 139 0.37 -12.54 11.10
C LEU A 139 0.64 -13.81 11.92
N GLY A 140 1.08 -14.89 11.27
CA GLY A 140 1.34 -16.16 11.93
C GLY A 140 2.34 -16.05 13.10
N SER A 141 1.98 -16.58 14.26
CA SER A 141 2.80 -16.50 15.48
C SER A 141 3.77 -17.66 15.66
N SER A 142 3.83 -18.55 14.67
CA SER A 142 4.75 -19.68 14.62
C SER A 142 5.14 -20.01 13.19
N VAL A 143 6.22 -20.78 13.00
CA VAL A 143 6.61 -21.30 11.68
C VAL A 143 5.49 -22.14 11.06
N LYS A 144 4.72 -22.85 11.88
CA LYS A 144 3.58 -23.64 11.43
C LYS A 144 2.48 -22.73 10.89
N GLU A 145 2.07 -21.73 11.66
CA GLU A 145 1.05 -20.76 11.24
C GLU A 145 1.48 -19.98 9.99
N MET A 146 2.72 -19.51 9.91
CA MET A 146 3.24 -18.83 8.72
C MET A 146 3.14 -19.70 7.45
N LYS A 147 3.29 -21.03 7.57
CA LYS A 147 3.06 -21.95 6.45
C LYS A 147 1.57 -22.14 6.16
N GLU A 148 0.73 -22.22 7.18
CA GLU A 148 -0.72 -22.34 7.02
C GLU A 148 -1.30 -21.09 6.34
N GLU A 149 -0.86 -19.88 6.72
CA GLU A 149 -1.22 -18.64 6.05
C GLU A 149 -0.79 -18.65 4.57
N ALA A 150 0.44 -19.09 4.27
CA ALA A 150 0.92 -19.25 2.90
C ALA A 150 0.06 -20.22 2.07
N GLN A 151 -0.36 -21.34 2.67
CA GLN A 151 -1.23 -22.32 2.02
C GLN A 151 -2.62 -21.75 1.73
N ILE A 152 -3.22 -21.04 2.68
CA ILE A 152 -4.53 -20.40 2.51
C ILE A 152 -4.44 -19.32 1.44
N PHE A 153 -3.44 -18.46 1.50
CA PHE A 153 -3.19 -17.41 0.52
C PHE A 153 -3.04 -18.01 -0.88
N TYR A 154 -2.14 -18.98 -1.06
CA TYR A 154 -1.88 -19.59 -2.36
C TYR A 154 -3.12 -20.28 -2.93
N LYS A 155 -3.83 -21.07 -2.12
CA LYS A 155 -5.05 -21.79 -2.53
C LYS A 155 -6.10 -20.84 -3.10
N ASN A 156 -6.25 -19.65 -2.51
CA ASN A 156 -7.26 -18.68 -2.93
C ASN A 156 -6.80 -17.81 -4.12
N ALA A 157 -5.51 -17.50 -4.21
CA ALA A 157 -4.96 -16.63 -5.24
C ALA A 157 -4.62 -17.38 -6.56
N ALA A 158 -4.07 -18.59 -6.47
CA ALA A 158 -3.54 -19.33 -7.63
C ALA A 158 -4.52 -19.53 -8.79
N PRO A 159 -5.84 -19.77 -8.58
CA PRO A 159 -6.79 -19.90 -9.68
C PRO A 159 -6.84 -18.68 -10.62
N TYR A 160 -6.45 -17.51 -10.13
CA TYR A 160 -6.46 -16.26 -10.90
C TYR A 160 -5.15 -15.95 -11.62
N LYS A 161 -4.12 -16.80 -11.48
CA LYS A 161 -2.82 -16.65 -12.16
C LYS A 161 -2.20 -15.24 -11.97
N PRO A 162 -2.03 -14.76 -10.72
CA PRO A 162 -1.44 -13.45 -10.48
C PRO A 162 0.02 -13.38 -10.96
N THR A 163 0.49 -12.18 -11.29
CA THR A 163 1.85 -11.96 -11.80
C THR A 163 2.91 -12.08 -10.70
N PHE A 164 2.53 -11.77 -9.45
CA PHE A 164 3.39 -11.82 -8.27
C PHE A 164 2.57 -12.16 -7.02
N TYR A 165 3.23 -12.82 -6.06
CA TYR A 165 2.73 -13.03 -4.70
C TYR A 165 3.59 -12.21 -3.73
N TRP A 166 2.99 -11.27 -3.02
CA TRP A 166 3.67 -10.44 -2.03
C TRP A 166 3.34 -10.89 -0.62
N ILE A 167 4.37 -10.99 0.22
CA ILE A 167 4.22 -11.15 1.66
C ILE A 167 4.34 -9.76 2.28
N ASP A 168 3.27 -9.32 2.91
CA ASP A 168 3.17 -8.03 3.58
C ASP A 168 3.52 -8.21 5.06
N VAL A 169 4.61 -7.57 5.50
CA VAL A 169 5.28 -7.79 6.78
C VAL A 169 5.46 -6.46 7.53
N GLU A 170 4.60 -6.22 8.51
CA GLU A 170 4.56 -4.95 9.25
C GLU A 170 4.47 -5.11 10.78
N GLU A 171 4.19 -6.32 11.28
CA GLU A 171 3.99 -6.58 12.71
C GLU A 171 4.93 -7.67 13.25
N GLU A 172 5.47 -7.45 14.45
CA GLU A 172 6.23 -8.47 15.18
C GLU A 172 5.26 -9.46 15.82
N THR A 173 5.07 -10.60 15.16
CA THR A 173 4.18 -11.67 15.63
C THR A 173 4.93 -12.89 16.16
N MET A 174 6.25 -12.91 16.03
CA MET A 174 7.15 -13.97 16.45
C MET A 174 8.48 -13.39 16.93
N SER A 175 9.09 -13.98 17.97
CA SER A 175 10.42 -13.58 18.43
C SER A 175 11.54 -13.73 17.39
N ASN A 176 11.32 -14.55 16.37
CA ASN A 176 12.20 -14.65 15.20
C ASN A 176 11.38 -14.47 13.93
N MET A 177 11.03 -13.22 13.64
CA MET A 177 10.27 -12.84 12.46
C MET A 177 10.91 -13.30 11.16
N ASN A 178 12.24 -13.16 11.02
CA ASN A 178 12.96 -13.60 9.82
C ASN A 178 12.72 -15.10 9.52
N LYS A 179 12.73 -15.96 10.55
CA LYS A 179 12.46 -17.39 10.39
C LYS A 179 11.01 -17.66 9.93
N GLY A 180 10.04 -16.93 10.48
CA GLY A 180 8.63 -17.01 10.08
C GLY A 180 8.41 -16.58 8.63
N VAL A 181 8.88 -15.39 8.27
CA VAL A 181 8.78 -14.81 6.92
C VAL A 181 9.45 -15.71 5.87
N GLN A 182 10.64 -16.25 6.17
CA GLN A 182 11.31 -17.19 5.26
C GLN A 182 10.58 -18.53 5.13
N ALA A 183 9.89 -18.99 6.18
CA ALA A 183 9.04 -20.17 6.10
C ALA A 183 7.82 -19.94 5.21
N PHE A 184 7.15 -18.79 5.35
CA PHE A 184 6.05 -18.37 4.49
C PHE A 184 6.50 -18.34 3.01
N ARG A 185 7.60 -17.64 2.72
CA ARG A 185 8.18 -17.57 1.37
C ARG A 185 8.47 -18.94 0.78
N LYS A 186 9.18 -19.80 1.53
CA LYS A 186 9.53 -21.15 1.07
C LYS A 186 8.28 -22.00 0.81
N GLU A 187 7.24 -21.84 1.61
CA GLU A 187 5.98 -22.56 1.43
C GLU A 187 5.25 -22.11 0.17
N LEU A 188 5.18 -20.79 -0.11
CA LEU A 188 4.66 -20.29 -1.39
C LEU A 188 5.41 -20.89 -2.59
N LYS A 189 6.76 -20.89 -2.54
CA LYS A 189 7.59 -21.50 -3.59
C LYS A 189 7.31 -23.00 -3.73
N ARG A 190 7.19 -23.73 -2.62
CA ARG A 190 6.87 -25.18 -2.59
C ARG A 190 5.51 -25.49 -3.22
N LEU A 191 4.52 -24.61 -3.01
CA LEU A 191 3.17 -24.74 -3.55
C LEU A 191 3.08 -24.40 -5.05
N GLY A 192 4.10 -23.76 -5.61
CA GLY A 192 4.20 -23.46 -7.05
C GLY A 192 4.16 -21.98 -7.40
N ALA A 193 4.19 -21.06 -6.42
CA ALA A 193 4.35 -19.63 -6.71
C ALA A 193 5.73 -19.39 -7.34
N LYS A 194 5.77 -18.90 -8.58
CA LYS A 194 7.03 -18.63 -9.27
C LYS A 194 7.69 -17.33 -8.81
N ASN A 195 6.87 -16.30 -8.57
CA ASN A 195 7.31 -14.95 -8.23
C ASN A 195 6.80 -14.60 -6.83
N VAL A 196 7.70 -14.50 -5.86
CA VAL A 196 7.42 -14.23 -4.45
C VAL A 196 8.24 -13.03 -4.00
N GLY A 197 7.58 -11.93 -3.66
CA GLY A 197 8.17 -10.70 -3.18
C GLY A 197 7.85 -10.44 -1.71
N ILE A 198 8.51 -9.45 -1.13
CA ILE A 198 8.28 -8.97 0.23
C ILE A 198 7.96 -7.48 0.19
N TYR A 199 6.88 -7.09 0.86
CA TYR A 199 6.62 -5.72 1.26
C TYR A 199 7.05 -5.54 2.71
N ILE A 200 7.92 -4.56 2.97
CA ILE A 200 8.46 -4.32 4.31
C ILE A 200 9.03 -2.90 4.46
N GLY A 201 8.67 -2.23 5.56
CA GLY A 201 9.29 -0.97 5.97
C GLY A 201 10.75 -1.13 6.37
N THR A 202 11.61 -0.18 6.00
CA THR A 202 13.07 -0.27 6.23
C THR A 202 13.44 -0.31 7.72
N TYR A 203 12.73 0.45 8.55
CA TYR A 203 12.91 0.45 10.00
C TYR A 203 12.58 -0.93 10.59
N PHE A 204 11.37 -1.45 10.31
CA PHE A 204 10.92 -2.75 10.81
C PHE A 204 11.82 -3.90 10.33
N MET A 205 12.25 -3.86 9.06
CA MET A 205 13.21 -4.83 8.52
C MET A 205 14.51 -4.88 9.34
N THR A 206 15.05 -3.71 9.70
CA THR A 206 16.31 -3.58 10.45
C THR A 206 16.12 -4.01 11.90
N GLU A 207 15.08 -3.49 12.56
CA GLU A 207 14.73 -3.79 13.95
C GLU A 207 14.55 -5.29 14.18
N GLN A 208 13.86 -5.97 13.27
CA GLN A 208 13.53 -7.39 13.38
C GLN A 208 14.54 -8.33 12.71
N GLY A 209 15.63 -7.77 12.15
CA GLY A 209 16.68 -8.55 11.46
C GLY A 209 16.15 -9.39 10.29
N ILE A 210 15.17 -8.88 9.54
CA ILE A 210 14.52 -9.62 8.45
C ILE A 210 15.38 -9.55 7.19
N SER A 211 15.77 -10.71 6.66
CA SER A 211 16.53 -10.80 5.43
C SER A 211 15.60 -10.87 4.22
N VAL A 212 15.83 -9.98 3.25
CA VAL A 212 15.16 -10.05 1.93
C VAL A 212 15.83 -11.04 0.97
N LYS A 213 16.87 -11.77 1.41
CA LYS A 213 17.58 -12.73 0.57
C LYS A 213 16.63 -13.83 0.09
N GLY A 214 16.62 -14.05 -1.23
CA GLY A 214 15.84 -15.09 -1.91
C GLY A 214 14.44 -14.66 -2.34
N PHE A 215 13.95 -13.49 -1.90
CA PHE A 215 12.77 -12.89 -2.53
C PHE A 215 13.11 -12.46 -3.95
N ASP A 216 12.13 -12.56 -4.85
CA ASP A 216 12.33 -12.22 -6.27
C ASP A 216 12.19 -10.70 -6.51
N ALA A 217 11.54 -9.98 -5.60
CA ALA A 217 11.42 -8.54 -5.59
C ALA A 217 11.20 -7.99 -4.17
N VAL A 218 11.54 -6.72 -3.98
CA VAL A 218 11.31 -5.99 -2.72
C VAL A 218 10.44 -4.77 -3.00
N TRP A 219 9.42 -4.60 -2.16
CA TRP A 219 8.49 -3.48 -2.16
C TRP A 219 8.62 -2.75 -0.82
N ILE A 220 8.83 -1.43 -0.85
CA ILE A 220 9.06 -0.64 0.37
C ILE A 220 8.04 0.49 0.46
N PRO A 221 7.41 0.71 1.64
CA PRO A 221 6.67 1.91 1.92
C PRO A 221 7.57 3.05 2.42
N THR A 222 7.36 4.26 1.91
CA THR A 222 7.92 5.51 2.47
C THR A 222 7.07 6.68 1.98
N TYR A 223 6.37 7.36 2.90
CA TYR A 223 5.31 8.29 2.51
C TYR A 223 5.64 9.78 2.59
N GLY A 224 6.77 10.16 3.20
CA GLY A 224 7.03 11.57 3.50
C GLY A 224 5.95 12.11 4.44
N SER A 225 5.25 13.17 4.05
CA SER A 225 4.11 13.70 4.82
C SER A 225 2.78 12.95 4.55
N ASP A 226 2.79 11.99 3.62
CA ASP A 226 1.63 11.21 3.17
C ASP A 226 0.51 12.08 2.58
N SER A 227 0.87 13.05 1.73
CA SER A 227 -0.06 14.03 1.14
C SER A 227 -0.86 13.53 -0.06
N GLY A 228 -0.64 12.29 -0.51
CA GLY A 228 -1.15 11.76 -1.79
C GLY A 228 -0.17 11.91 -2.95
N TYR A 229 0.97 12.58 -2.76
CA TYR A 229 2.00 12.79 -3.78
C TYR A 229 3.32 12.11 -3.41
N TYR A 230 4.17 11.87 -4.41
CA TYR A 230 5.53 11.39 -4.17
C TYR A 230 6.40 12.51 -3.60
N GLU A 231 6.83 12.34 -2.35
CA GLU A 231 7.61 13.35 -1.62
C GLU A 231 8.96 12.84 -1.11
N ALA A 232 9.08 11.54 -0.90
CA ALA A 232 10.25 10.93 -0.28
C ALA A 232 10.55 9.56 -0.88
N ALA A 233 11.83 9.25 -1.06
CA ALA A 233 12.29 7.90 -1.38
C ALA A 233 12.69 7.16 -0.08
N PRO A 234 12.59 5.81 -0.07
CA PRO A 234 13.19 4.99 0.98
C PRO A 234 14.66 5.32 1.20
N GLN A 235 15.03 5.71 2.42
CA GLN A 235 16.41 5.99 2.82
C GLN A 235 17.12 4.67 3.13
N THR A 236 17.55 3.96 2.08
CA THR A 236 18.21 2.66 2.20
C THR A 236 19.09 2.36 0.99
N GLU A 237 20.21 1.66 1.24
CA GLU A 237 21.05 1.06 0.20
C GLU A 237 20.45 -0.25 -0.36
N LEU A 238 19.35 -0.72 0.23
CA LEU A 238 18.69 -1.93 -0.24
C LEU A 238 18.12 -1.71 -1.64
N LYS A 239 18.41 -2.65 -2.55
CA LYS A 239 17.79 -2.66 -3.88
C LYS A 239 16.32 -3.06 -3.75
N TYR A 240 15.41 -2.14 -4.05
CA TYR A 240 13.97 -2.39 -4.15
C TYR A 240 13.45 -2.19 -5.58
N ASP A 241 12.29 -2.75 -5.87
CA ASP A 241 11.67 -2.77 -7.20
C ASP A 241 10.40 -1.91 -7.26
N LEU A 242 9.62 -1.91 -6.17
CA LEU A 242 8.36 -1.17 -6.04
C LEU A 242 8.43 -0.27 -4.79
N HIS A 243 7.83 0.92 -4.87
CA HIS A 243 7.76 1.88 -3.78
C HIS A 243 6.30 2.31 -3.58
N GLN A 244 5.73 2.02 -2.42
CA GLN A 244 4.47 2.62 -1.98
C GLN A 244 4.78 4.00 -1.41
N TYR A 245 4.36 5.04 -2.12
CA TYR A 245 4.78 6.40 -1.80
C TYR A 245 3.73 7.22 -1.05
N THR A 246 2.51 6.69 -0.91
CA THR A 246 1.44 7.32 -0.13
C THR A 246 0.30 6.33 0.11
N SER A 247 -0.42 6.54 1.21
CA SER A 247 -1.74 5.96 1.50
C SER A 247 -2.92 6.89 1.20
N GLN A 248 -2.62 8.15 0.84
CA GLN A 248 -3.60 9.23 0.67
C GLN A 248 -3.76 9.66 -0.79
N GLY A 249 -3.55 8.74 -1.73
CA GLY A 249 -3.70 9.03 -3.15
C GLY A 249 -5.16 9.10 -3.60
N TYR A 250 -5.43 9.90 -4.63
CA TYR A 250 -6.76 10.00 -5.24
C TYR A 250 -6.66 9.81 -6.75
N LEU A 251 -7.47 8.91 -7.29
CA LEU A 251 -7.54 8.62 -8.73
C LEU A 251 -8.98 8.63 -9.21
N PRO A 252 -9.25 9.08 -10.46
CA PRO A 252 -10.58 8.98 -11.04
C PRO A 252 -11.08 7.53 -11.02
N GLY A 253 -12.34 7.34 -10.62
CA GLY A 253 -12.99 6.03 -10.50
C GLY A 253 -13.10 5.50 -9.07
N PHE A 254 -12.53 6.20 -8.08
CA PHE A 254 -12.76 5.92 -6.66
C PHE A 254 -12.60 7.19 -5.82
N ASN A 255 -13.56 7.44 -4.92
CA ASN A 255 -13.67 8.73 -4.20
C ASN A 255 -13.04 8.72 -2.81
N GLN A 256 -12.34 7.65 -2.43
CA GLN A 256 -11.64 7.52 -1.15
C GLN A 256 -10.13 7.36 -1.39
N PRO A 257 -9.30 7.55 -0.35
CA PRO A 257 -7.86 7.32 -0.43
C PRO A 257 -7.48 5.95 -1.00
N LEU A 258 -6.40 5.94 -1.79
CA LEU A 258 -5.74 4.76 -2.33
C LEU A 258 -4.26 4.78 -1.99
N ASP A 259 -3.75 3.58 -1.71
CA ASP A 259 -2.33 3.32 -1.67
C ASP A 259 -1.76 3.37 -3.09
N LEU A 260 -0.82 4.29 -3.32
CA LEU A 260 -0.21 4.49 -4.62
C LEU A 260 1.25 4.07 -4.62
N ASN A 261 1.63 3.44 -5.73
CA ASN A 261 2.92 2.82 -5.94
C ASN A 261 3.53 3.26 -7.26
N GLN A 262 4.85 3.23 -7.29
CA GLN A 262 5.63 3.40 -8.49
C GLN A 262 6.81 2.43 -8.53
N ILE A 263 7.31 2.17 -9.73
CA ILE A 263 8.60 1.51 -9.90
C ILE A 263 9.67 2.36 -9.20
N ALA A 264 10.58 1.71 -8.48
CA ALA A 264 11.68 2.37 -7.80
C ALA A 264 12.43 3.34 -8.73
N VAL A 265 12.64 4.58 -8.28
CA VAL A 265 13.18 5.68 -9.10
C VAL A 265 14.61 5.41 -9.61
N ASN A 266 15.34 4.50 -8.97
CA ASN A 266 16.69 4.09 -9.33
C ASN A 266 16.75 2.81 -10.20
N LYS A 267 15.62 2.39 -10.79
CA LYS A 267 15.52 1.22 -11.66
C LYS A 267 15.13 1.59 -13.09
N ASP A 268 15.45 0.69 -14.02
CA ASP A 268 14.84 0.73 -15.35
C ASP A 268 13.33 0.49 -15.24
N LYS A 269 12.56 1.52 -15.61
CA LYS A 269 11.10 1.55 -15.41
C LYS A 269 10.39 0.43 -16.17
N LYS A 270 10.70 0.24 -17.47
CA LYS A 270 10.04 -0.75 -18.32
C LYS A 270 10.40 -2.16 -17.88
N LYS A 271 11.68 -2.47 -17.75
CA LYS A 271 12.18 -3.79 -17.36
C LYS A 271 11.65 -4.22 -15.99
N THR A 272 11.60 -3.29 -15.03
CA THR A 272 11.10 -3.61 -13.69
C THR A 272 9.59 -3.78 -13.68
N TYR A 273 8.85 -2.95 -14.40
CA TYR A 273 7.43 -3.17 -14.61
C TYR A 273 7.14 -4.53 -15.24
N GLU A 274 7.86 -4.90 -16.30
CA GLU A 274 7.66 -6.18 -16.99
C GLU A 274 8.01 -7.38 -16.12
N LYS A 275 9.00 -7.25 -15.24
CA LYS A 275 9.33 -8.23 -14.20
C LYS A 275 8.16 -8.44 -13.23
N LEU A 276 7.49 -7.37 -12.80
CA LEU A 276 6.46 -7.42 -11.75
C LEU A 276 5.04 -7.71 -12.28
N PHE A 277 4.71 -7.17 -13.45
CA PHE A 277 3.35 -7.12 -14.00
C PHE A 277 3.24 -7.75 -15.39
N GLY A 278 4.33 -8.27 -15.95
CA GLY A 278 4.35 -8.90 -17.27
C GLY A 278 4.55 -7.89 -18.40
N LYS A 279 4.76 -8.42 -19.62
CA LYS A 279 5.14 -7.63 -20.80
C LYS A 279 4.11 -6.53 -21.10
N VAL A 280 4.61 -5.34 -21.41
CA VAL A 280 3.79 -4.26 -21.96
C VAL A 280 3.34 -4.69 -23.36
N LYS A 281 2.04 -4.61 -23.64
CA LYS A 281 1.54 -4.83 -25.01
C LYS A 281 1.92 -3.60 -25.85
N GLU A 282 2.59 -3.85 -26.97
CA GLU A 282 2.92 -2.83 -27.98
C GLU A 282 1.67 -2.35 -28.73
#